data_AF-A0A609UK02-F1
#
_entry.id   AF-A0A609UK02-F1
#
_cell.length_a   1.000
_cell.length_b   1.000
_cell.length_c   1.000
_cell.angle_alpha   90.00
_cell.angle_beta   90.00
_cell.angle_gamma   90.00
#
_symmetry.space_group_name_H-M   'P 1'
#
loop_
_entity.id
_entity.type
_entity.pdbx_description
1 polymer ?
#
loop_
_entity_poly.entity_id
_entity_poly.type
_entity_poly.pdbx_seq_one_letter_code
_entity_poly.pdbx_strand_id
1 'polypeptide(L)'
;YTNYVGVFSRINKYILNHNTSKFSNYLTAMALNWMRGKSLPEIISLSIAKKKEKNSTRPVNVDRAVREVFDFVEDNLRFKYVQLGKAYIDLLRQALIVNNQAEKAEEIYDFPLSLELGVSSIAGQVFIELGLSRISASYLENIIPNSNPTISTAKEWLRNNDYDSLNLPLTIYSELEDKGLL
;
A
#
# COMPACT_ATOMS: atom_id res chain seq x y z
N TYR A 1 9.11 4.43 8.98
CA TYR A 1 10.19 3.76 8.19
C TYR A 1 10.90 2.71 9.03
N THR A 2 11.61 3.10 10.11
CA THR A 2 12.43 2.19 10.95
C THR A 2 11.68 0.97 11.48
N ASN A 3 10.43 1.15 11.93
CA ASN A 3 9.61 0.03 12.41
C ASN A 3 9.39 -1.04 11.34
N TYR A 4 9.08 -0.64 10.10
CA TYR A 4 8.90 -1.56 8.99
C TYR A 4 10.20 -2.26 8.57
N VAL A 5 11.34 -1.57 8.62
CA VAL A 5 12.65 -2.24 8.45
C VAL A 5 12.82 -3.34 9.50
N GLY A 6 12.45 -3.08 10.75
CA GLY A 6 12.47 -4.06 11.83
C GLY A 6 11.56 -5.26 11.58
N VAL A 7 10.30 -5.02 11.22
CA VAL A 7 9.31 -6.08 10.90
C VAL A 7 9.81 -6.96 9.76
N PHE A 8 10.15 -6.37 8.62
CA PHE A 8 10.61 -7.13 7.46
C PHE A 8 11.93 -7.86 7.72
N SER A 9 12.84 -7.26 8.50
CA SER A 9 14.09 -7.94 8.88
C SER A 9 13.83 -9.18 9.76
N ARG A 10 12.85 -9.13 10.67
CA ARG A 10 12.45 -10.29 11.48
C ARG A 10 11.83 -11.39 10.62
N ILE A 11 10.91 -11.03 9.73
CA ILE A 11 10.30 -11.96 8.78
C ILE A 11 11.39 -12.65 7.94
N ASN A 12 12.26 -11.87 7.33
CA ASN A 12 13.35 -12.36 6.48
C ASN A 12 14.31 -13.29 7.24
N LYS A 13 14.66 -12.90 8.48
CA LYS A 13 15.60 -13.68 9.30
C LYS A 13 14.99 -15.00 9.76
N TYR A 14 13.78 -14.98 10.30
CA TYR A 14 13.22 -16.13 11.03
C TYR A 14 12.33 -17.03 10.17
N ILE A 15 11.69 -16.49 9.13
CA ILE A 15 10.79 -17.28 8.26
C ILE A 15 11.50 -17.70 6.98
N LEU A 16 12.23 -16.77 6.34
CA LEU A 16 12.89 -17.04 5.06
C LEU A 16 14.35 -17.52 5.20
N ASN A 17 14.88 -17.54 6.42
CA ASN A 17 16.27 -17.87 6.74
C ASN A 17 17.30 -17.10 5.88
N HIS A 18 16.96 -15.89 5.47
CA HIS A 18 17.82 -15.04 4.64
C HIS A 18 17.45 -13.57 4.85
N ASN A 19 18.36 -12.79 5.43
CA ASN A 19 18.16 -11.37 5.68
C ASN A 19 19.43 -10.57 5.37
N THR A 20 19.28 -9.50 4.58
CA THR A 20 20.32 -8.50 4.39
C THR A 20 19.75 -7.11 4.64
N SER A 21 20.52 -6.22 5.28
CA SER A 21 20.09 -4.84 5.53
C SER A 21 19.70 -4.13 4.22
N LYS A 22 20.47 -4.36 3.14
CA LYS A 22 20.18 -3.81 1.81
C LYS A 22 18.81 -4.22 1.30
N PHE A 23 18.47 -5.51 1.38
CA PHE A 23 17.17 -6.01 0.93
C PHE A 23 16.02 -5.52 1.80
N SER A 24 16.16 -5.55 3.12
CA SER A 24 15.12 -5.08 4.05
C SER A 24 14.84 -3.59 3.90
N ASN A 25 15.87 -2.76 3.64
CA ASN A 25 15.67 -1.34 3.29
C ASN A 25 14.97 -1.16 1.94
N TYR A 26 15.34 -1.94 0.92
CA TYR A 26 14.68 -1.89 -0.39
C TYR A 26 13.21 -2.29 -0.31
N LEU A 27 12.92 -3.44 0.32
CA LEU A 27 11.58 -3.92 0.57
C LEU A 27 10.75 -2.89 1.35
N THR A 28 11.30 -2.30 2.42
CA THR A 28 10.60 -1.27 3.20
C THR A 28 10.25 -0.05 2.35
N ALA A 29 11.19 0.43 1.53
CA ALA A 29 10.93 1.57 0.66
C ALA A 29 9.83 1.28 -0.37
N MET A 30 9.88 0.10 -1.00
CA MET A 30 8.87 -0.34 -1.97
C MET A 30 7.50 -0.51 -1.31
N ALA A 31 7.44 -1.21 -0.17
CA ALA A 31 6.23 -1.40 0.62
C ALA A 31 5.60 -0.07 1.04
N LEU A 32 6.38 0.87 1.56
CA LEU A 32 5.85 2.16 1.98
C LEU A 32 5.37 3.01 0.80
N ASN A 33 6.06 3.01 -0.33
CA ASN A 33 5.57 3.71 -1.52
C ASN A 33 4.25 3.10 -1.99
N TRP A 34 4.16 1.77 -2.03
CA TRP A 34 2.95 1.06 -2.42
C TRP A 34 1.78 1.32 -1.47
N MET A 35 1.95 1.08 -0.16
CA MET A 35 0.89 1.26 0.84
C MET A 35 0.43 2.73 0.97
N ARG A 36 1.26 3.71 0.63
CA ARG A 36 0.88 5.13 0.63
C ARG A 36 0.13 5.58 -0.64
N GLY A 37 -0.37 4.64 -1.43
CA GLY A 37 -1.17 4.97 -2.61
C GLY A 37 -0.37 5.45 -3.83
N LYS A 38 0.98 5.51 -3.79
CA LYS A 38 1.78 5.94 -4.97
C LYS A 38 1.49 5.07 -6.18
N SER A 39 1.25 5.66 -7.34
CA SER A 39 0.97 4.93 -8.57
C SER A 39 2.18 4.10 -9.03
N LEU A 40 1.94 3.02 -9.77
CA LEU A 40 3.03 2.23 -10.37
C LEU A 40 3.99 3.08 -11.22
N PRO A 41 3.52 4.01 -12.08
CA PRO A 41 4.39 4.94 -12.79
C PRO A 41 5.31 5.77 -11.88
N GLU A 42 4.82 6.25 -10.74
CA GLU A 42 5.64 6.98 -9.77
C GLU A 42 6.70 6.06 -9.12
N ILE A 43 6.32 4.84 -8.73
CA ILE A 43 7.26 3.87 -8.14
C ILE A 43 8.36 3.48 -9.15
N ILE A 44 7.98 3.26 -10.41
CA ILE A 44 8.90 3.01 -11.52
C ILE A 44 9.87 4.17 -11.69
N SER A 45 9.36 5.41 -11.71
CA SER A 45 10.19 6.61 -11.85
C SER A 45 11.21 6.75 -10.72
N LEU A 46 10.79 6.51 -9.48
CA LEU A 46 11.68 6.50 -8.30
C LEU A 46 12.75 5.42 -8.40
N SER A 47 12.38 4.22 -8.88
CA SER A 47 13.31 3.10 -9.09
C SER A 47 14.36 3.41 -10.15
N ILE A 48 13.95 4.02 -11.27
CA ILE A 48 14.85 4.43 -12.36
C ILE A 48 15.79 5.54 -11.88
N ALA A 49 15.29 6.56 -11.20
CA ALA A 49 16.10 7.65 -10.66
C ALA A 49 17.21 7.11 -9.74
N LYS A 50 16.85 6.24 -8.79
CA LYS A 50 17.80 5.60 -7.87
C LYS A 50 18.85 4.75 -8.60
N LYS A 51 18.47 4.06 -9.68
CA LYS A 51 19.42 3.29 -10.50
C LYS A 51 20.40 4.20 -11.25
N LYS A 52 19.93 5.35 -11.76
CA LYS A 52 20.77 6.35 -12.44
C LYS A 52 21.80 6.96 -11.48
N GLU A 53 21.38 7.32 -10.27
CA GLU A 53 22.27 7.84 -9.22
C GLU A 53 23.39 6.84 -8.88
N LYS A 54 23.06 5.55 -8.82
CA LYS A 54 24.03 4.51 -8.48
C LYS A 54 24.97 4.12 -9.63
N ASN A 55 24.49 4.17 -10.86
CA ASN A 55 25.24 3.75 -12.05
C ASN A 55 25.52 4.96 -12.96
N SER A 56 26.34 5.90 -12.48
CA SER A 56 26.65 7.15 -13.20
C SER A 56 27.32 6.95 -14.58
N THR A 57 27.87 5.77 -14.84
CA THR A 57 28.64 5.47 -16.06
C THR A 57 27.89 4.65 -17.10
N ARG A 58 26.71 4.08 -16.78
CA ARG A 58 25.98 3.20 -17.71
C ARG A 58 24.50 3.59 -17.82
N PRO A 59 23.93 3.60 -19.04
CA PRO A 59 22.52 3.89 -19.22
C PRO A 59 21.66 2.85 -18.50
N VAL A 60 20.65 3.32 -17.78
CA VAL A 60 19.66 2.44 -17.13
C VAL A 60 18.73 1.87 -18.20
N ASN A 61 18.64 0.55 -18.27
CA ASN A 61 17.61 -0.11 -19.07
C ASN A 61 16.23 0.10 -18.42
N VAL A 62 15.42 0.94 -19.06
CA VAL A 62 14.09 1.34 -18.55
C VAL A 62 13.12 0.16 -18.57
N ASP A 63 13.04 -0.58 -19.66
CA ASP A 63 12.11 -1.72 -19.79
C ASP A 63 12.35 -2.79 -18.72
N ARG A 64 13.62 -3.05 -18.41
CA ARG A 64 13.99 -3.95 -17.32
C ARG A 64 13.59 -3.37 -15.97
N ALA A 65 13.80 -2.08 -15.75
CA ALA A 65 13.41 -1.44 -14.49
C ALA A 65 11.90 -1.43 -14.27
N VAL A 66 11.11 -1.26 -15.34
CA VAL A 66 9.65 -1.37 -15.33
C VAL A 66 9.23 -2.77 -14.89
N ARG A 67 9.71 -3.82 -15.58
CA ARG A 67 9.39 -5.22 -15.26
C ARG A 67 9.77 -5.59 -13.83
N GLU A 68 10.99 -5.25 -13.41
CA GLU A 68 11.44 -5.53 -12.05
C GLU A 68 10.57 -4.86 -10.97
N VAL A 69 10.02 -3.68 -11.23
CA VAL A 69 9.09 -3.03 -10.29
C VAL A 69 7.73 -3.72 -10.29
N PHE A 70 7.19 -4.05 -11.46
CA PHE A 70 5.93 -4.79 -11.58
C PHE A 70 6.00 -6.13 -10.86
N ASP A 71 6.99 -6.96 -11.19
CA ASP A 71 7.18 -8.29 -10.59
C ASP A 71 7.38 -8.17 -9.07
N PHE A 72 8.11 -7.14 -8.61
CA PHE A 72 8.29 -6.94 -7.18
C PHE A 72 6.99 -6.52 -6.46
N VAL A 73 6.18 -5.66 -7.06
CA VAL A 73 4.90 -5.26 -6.46
C VAL A 73 3.94 -6.45 -6.44
N GLU A 74 3.74 -7.13 -7.56
CA GLU A 74 2.76 -8.22 -7.68
C GLU A 74 3.18 -9.46 -6.88
N ASP A 75 4.38 -10.00 -7.13
CA ASP A 75 4.76 -11.28 -6.53
C ASP A 75 5.28 -11.13 -5.11
N ASN A 76 5.98 -10.03 -4.81
CA ASN A 76 6.54 -9.83 -3.47
C ASN A 76 5.57 -9.08 -2.58
N LEU A 77 5.22 -7.84 -2.90
CA LEU A 77 4.44 -7.02 -1.96
C LEU A 77 3.02 -7.54 -1.78
N ARG A 78 2.27 -7.73 -2.87
CA ARG A 78 0.84 -8.07 -2.86
C ARG A 78 0.56 -9.54 -2.61
N PHE A 79 1.56 -10.41 -2.79
CA PHE A 79 1.41 -11.85 -2.56
C PHE A 79 2.28 -12.36 -1.41
N LYS A 80 3.61 -12.48 -1.62
CA LYS A 80 4.50 -13.13 -0.64
C LYS A 80 4.50 -12.44 0.73
N TYR A 81 4.66 -11.12 0.78
CA TYR A 81 4.75 -10.38 2.05
C TYR A 81 3.40 -10.11 2.70
N VAL A 82 2.29 -10.24 1.97
CA VAL A 82 0.96 -10.33 2.57
C VAL A 82 0.90 -11.59 3.44
N GLN A 83 1.22 -12.77 2.87
CA GLN A 83 1.14 -14.03 3.60
C GLN A 83 2.11 -14.08 4.79
N LEU A 84 3.37 -13.67 4.57
CA LEU A 84 4.36 -13.59 5.64
C LEU A 84 3.99 -12.56 6.71
N GLY A 85 3.37 -11.46 6.31
CA GLY A 85 2.91 -10.42 7.22
C GLY A 85 1.74 -10.88 8.08
N LYS A 86 0.77 -11.62 7.50
CA LYS A 86 -0.34 -12.25 8.25
C LYS A 86 0.22 -13.20 9.32
N ALA A 87 1.11 -14.10 8.94
CA ALA A 87 1.79 -15.00 9.89
C ALA A 87 2.57 -14.25 10.99
N TYR A 88 3.26 -13.15 10.64
CA TYR A 88 3.94 -12.31 11.62
C TYR A 88 2.98 -11.66 12.62
N ILE A 89 1.86 -11.11 12.14
CA ILE A 89 0.84 -10.49 12.99
C ILE A 89 0.21 -11.53 13.93
N ASP A 90 -0.12 -12.72 13.43
CA ASP A 90 -0.71 -13.77 14.26
C ASP A 90 0.21 -14.19 15.41
N LEU A 91 1.51 -14.36 15.11
CA LEU A 91 2.51 -14.66 16.13
C LEU A 91 2.71 -13.51 17.11
N LEU A 92 2.69 -12.26 16.63
CA LEU A 92 2.81 -11.08 17.49
C LEU A 92 1.60 -10.94 18.42
N ARG A 93 0.37 -11.12 17.90
CA ARG A 93 -0.86 -11.12 18.70
C ARG A 93 -0.79 -12.19 19.78
N GLN A 94 -0.47 -13.43 19.40
CA GLN A 94 -0.35 -14.52 20.35
C GLN A 94 0.69 -14.22 21.43
N ALA A 95 1.86 -13.70 21.04
CA ALA A 95 2.91 -13.33 21.98
C ALA A 95 2.46 -12.23 22.96
N LEU A 96 1.72 -11.22 22.51
CA LEU A 96 1.19 -10.17 23.40
C LEU A 96 0.14 -10.72 24.37
N ILE A 97 -0.78 -11.56 23.89
CA ILE A 97 -1.83 -12.17 24.71
C ILE A 97 -1.23 -13.00 25.84
N VAL A 98 -0.28 -13.91 25.53
CA VAL A 98 0.35 -14.77 26.56
C VAL A 98 1.21 -13.99 27.56
N ASN A 99 1.58 -12.74 27.23
CA ASN A 99 2.32 -11.84 28.10
C ASN A 99 1.42 -10.81 28.82
N ASN A 100 0.11 -11.05 28.88
CA ASN A 100 -0.88 -10.15 29.50
C ASN A 100 -0.91 -8.74 28.90
N GLN A 101 -0.68 -8.63 27.59
CA GLN A 101 -0.74 -7.37 26.82
C GLN A 101 -1.83 -7.43 25.75
N ALA A 102 -3.00 -7.97 26.10
CA ALA A 102 -4.10 -8.14 25.15
C ALA A 102 -4.56 -6.80 24.53
N GLU A 103 -4.55 -5.69 25.29
CA GLU A 103 -4.91 -4.38 24.73
C GLU A 103 -4.01 -3.96 23.55
N LYS A 104 -2.72 -4.29 23.61
CA LYS A 104 -1.76 -3.97 22.54
C LYS A 104 -1.94 -4.86 21.31
N ALA A 105 -2.52 -6.05 21.47
CA ALA A 105 -2.79 -6.94 20.35
C ALA A 105 -3.89 -6.39 19.44
N GLU A 106 -4.87 -5.68 20.01
CA GLU A 106 -5.95 -5.00 19.30
C GLU A 106 -5.45 -3.75 18.55
N GLU A 107 -4.39 -3.11 19.04
CA GLU A 107 -3.78 -1.93 18.41
C GLU A 107 -2.89 -2.28 17.19
N ILE A 108 -2.71 -3.56 16.86
CA ILE A 108 -1.85 -3.97 15.74
C ILE A 108 -2.48 -3.56 14.41
N TYR A 109 -1.80 -2.64 13.73
CA TYR A 109 -2.12 -2.23 12.37
C TYR A 109 -1.98 -3.39 11.36
N ASP A 110 -3.03 -3.62 10.57
CA ASP A 110 -3.07 -4.62 9.49
C ASP A 110 -2.31 -4.15 8.25
N PHE A 111 -0.97 -4.10 8.37
CA PHE A 111 -0.11 -3.81 7.23
C PHE A 111 -0.19 -4.86 6.10
N PRO A 112 -0.46 -6.16 6.34
CA PRO A 112 -0.69 -7.11 5.27
C PRO A 112 -1.86 -6.71 4.36
N LEU A 113 -2.98 -6.27 4.92
CA LEU A 113 -4.10 -5.75 4.11
C LEU A 113 -3.66 -4.54 3.28
N SER A 114 -2.87 -3.64 3.88
CA SER A 114 -2.35 -2.47 3.16
C SER A 114 -1.40 -2.84 2.03
N LEU A 115 -0.60 -3.89 2.20
CA LEU A 115 0.27 -4.44 1.15
C LEU A 115 -0.57 -5.07 0.02
N GLU A 116 -1.65 -5.75 0.35
CA GLU A 116 -2.55 -6.38 -0.61
C GLU A 116 -3.25 -5.34 -1.49
N LEU A 117 -3.81 -4.31 -0.85
CA LEU A 117 -4.62 -3.27 -1.49
C LEU A 117 -3.78 -2.11 -2.09
N GLY A 118 -2.60 -1.85 -1.53
CA GLY A 118 -1.77 -0.72 -1.92
C GLY A 118 -2.28 0.64 -1.44
N VAL A 119 -3.05 0.65 -0.35
CA VAL A 119 -3.52 1.85 0.37
C VAL A 119 -3.49 1.56 1.87
N SER A 120 -3.17 2.56 2.68
CA SER A 120 -3.05 2.43 4.14
C SER A 120 -4.07 3.25 4.92
N SER A 121 -4.78 4.17 4.25
CA SER A 121 -5.79 4.97 4.93
C SER A 121 -7.12 4.20 5.04
N ILE A 122 -7.90 4.48 6.09
CA ILE A 122 -9.24 3.92 6.24
C ILE A 122 -10.12 4.35 5.06
N ALA A 123 -10.05 5.62 4.66
CA ALA A 123 -10.78 6.13 3.49
C ALA A 123 -10.45 5.38 2.20
N GLY A 124 -9.16 5.18 1.90
CA GLY A 124 -8.71 4.46 0.72
C GLY A 124 -9.16 3.00 0.72
N GLN A 125 -9.10 2.33 1.88
CA GLN A 125 -9.62 0.96 2.02
C GLN A 125 -11.13 0.91 1.75
N VAL A 126 -11.91 1.83 2.34
CA VAL A 126 -13.35 1.93 2.10
C VAL A 126 -13.68 2.16 0.63
N PHE A 127 -12.93 3.01 -0.08
CA PHE A 127 -13.14 3.22 -1.51
C PHE A 127 -12.83 1.95 -2.34
N ILE A 128 -11.80 1.19 -1.98
CA ILE A 128 -11.53 -0.10 -2.63
C ILE A 128 -12.64 -1.11 -2.32
N GLU A 129 -13.15 -1.16 -1.09
CA GLU A 129 -14.29 -2.01 -0.70
C GLU A 129 -15.57 -1.64 -1.45
N LEU A 130 -15.74 -0.38 -1.84
CA LEU A 130 -16.80 0.08 -2.75
C LEU A 130 -16.62 -0.39 -4.20
N GLY A 131 -15.52 -1.09 -4.50
CA GLY A 131 -15.22 -1.64 -5.82
C GLY A 131 -14.48 -0.68 -6.73
N LEU A 132 -13.95 0.42 -6.20
CA LEU A 132 -13.14 1.36 -6.97
C LEU A 132 -11.72 0.84 -7.18
N SER A 133 -11.15 1.22 -8.32
CA SER A 133 -9.74 1.01 -8.60
C SER A 133 -8.89 1.70 -7.55
N ARG A 134 -7.68 1.16 -7.35
CA ARG A 134 -6.69 1.77 -6.45
C ARG A 134 -6.39 3.23 -6.82
N ILE A 135 -6.39 3.56 -8.11
CA ILE A 135 -6.11 4.93 -8.57
C ILE A 135 -7.21 5.88 -8.09
N SER A 136 -8.47 5.49 -8.25
CA SER A 136 -9.61 6.28 -7.77
C SER A 136 -9.64 6.35 -6.25
N ALA A 137 -9.41 5.23 -5.56
CA ALA A 137 -9.32 5.22 -4.10
C ALA A 137 -8.24 6.16 -3.55
N SER A 138 -7.02 6.10 -4.11
CA SER A 138 -5.91 7.00 -3.75
C SER A 138 -6.22 8.47 -4.07
N TYR A 139 -6.99 8.76 -5.10
CA TYR A 139 -7.37 10.14 -5.40
C TYR A 139 -8.42 10.65 -4.40
N LEU A 140 -9.48 9.87 -4.19
CA LEU A 140 -10.62 10.24 -3.35
C LEU A 140 -10.24 10.36 -1.86
N GLU A 141 -9.32 9.52 -1.36
CA GLU A 141 -8.84 9.63 0.03
C GLU A 141 -8.17 10.99 0.33
N ASN A 142 -7.63 11.67 -0.68
CA ASN A 142 -6.95 12.95 -0.52
C ASN A 142 -7.92 14.15 -0.51
N ILE A 143 -9.17 13.95 -0.90
CA ILE A 143 -10.17 15.03 -1.01
C ILE A 143 -11.37 14.82 -0.08
N ILE A 144 -11.61 13.60 0.41
CA ILE A 144 -12.69 13.34 1.36
C ILE A 144 -12.40 14.06 2.69
N PRO A 145 -13.35 14.85 3.24
CA PRO A 145 -13.14 15.58 4.49
C PRO A 145 -12.96 14.68 5.71
N ASN A 146 -13.65 13.54 5.73
CA ASN A 146 -13.52 12.55 6.80
C ASN A 146 -12.48 11.49 6.42
N SER A 147 -11.36 11.46 7.14
CA SER A 147 -10.27 10.49 6.91
C SER A 147 -10.59 9.07 7.39
N ASN A 148 -11.64 8.89 8.20
CA ASN A 148 -12.10 7.61 8.73
C ASN A 148 -13.59 7.38 8.41
N PRO A 149 -13.99 7.35 7.13
CA PRO A 149 -15.37 7.14 6.77
C PRO A 149 -15.78 5.69 7.02
N THR A 150 -17.07 5.48 7.29
CA THR A 150 -17.71 4.18 7.04
C THR A 150 -18.07 4.06 5.55
N ILE A 151 -18.34 2.85 5.08
CA ILE A 151 -18.89 2.61 3.73
C ILE A 151 -20.11 3.49 3.45
N SER A 152 -21.03 3.62 4.42
CA SER A 152 -22.24 4.43 4.26
C SER A 152 -21.91 5.91 4.08
N THR A 153 -21.06 6.46 4.94
CA THR A 153 -20.68 7.89 4.88
C THR A 153 -19.84 8.21 3.65
N ALA A 154 -19.04 7.26 3.15
CA ALA A 154 -18.30 7.43 1.91
C ALA A 154 -19.25 7.46 0.69
N LYS A 155 -20.25 6.57 0.63
CA LYS A 155 -21.29 6.59 -0.42
C LYS A 155 -22.12 7.86 -0.38
N GLU A 156 -22.52 8.29 0.82
CA GLU A 156 -23.29 9.52 1.00
C GLU A 156 -22.47 10.74 0.57
N TRP A 157 -21.19 10.78 0.94
CA TRP A 157 -20.29 11.83 0.47
C TRP A 157 -20.24 11.85 -1.06
N LEU A 158 -19.98 10.72 -1.73
CA LEU A 158 -19.96 10.65 -3.20
C LEU A 158 -21.26 11.24 -3.80
N ARG A 159 -22.43 10.70 -3.47
CA ARG A 159 -23.72 11.14 -4.04
C ARG A 159 -24.07 12.61 -3.81
N ASN A 160 -23.59 13.20 -2.72
CA ASN A 160 -23.94 14.56 -2.33
C ASN A 160 -22.84 15.58 -2.68
N ASN A 161 -21.79 15.18 -3.41
CA ASN A 161 -20.76 16.12 -3.85
C ASN A 161 -21.19 16.88 -5.11
N ASP A 162 -20.77 18.14 -5.16
CA ASP A 162 -20.73 18.90 -6.40
C ASP A 162 -19.48 18.49 -7.20
N TYR A 163 -19.65 17.58 -8.15
CA TYR A 163 -18.56 17.04 -8.95
C TYR A 163 -17.88 18.07 -9.86
N ASP A 164 -18.59 19.13 -10.26
CA ASP A 164 -18.01 20.24 -11.02
C ASP A 164 -16.97 20.99 -10.17
N SER A 165 -17.19 21.08 -8.85
CA SER A 165 -16.26 21.71 -7.91
C SER A 165 -15.03 20.84 -7.57
N LEU A 166 -15.15 19.52 -7.67
CA LEU A 166 -14.09 18.57 -7.31
C LEU A 166 -13.01 18.42 -8.39
N ASN A 167 -13.28 18.88 -9.62
CA ASN A 167 -12.37 18.77 -10.78
C ASN A 167 -11.81 17.35 -10.95
N LEU A 168 -12.69 16.35 -10.86
CA LEU A 168 -12.31 14.95 -10.95
C LEU A 168 -11.73 14.64 -12.35
N PRO A 169 -10.62 13.89 -12.42
CA PRO A 169 -10.17 13.30 -13.69
C PRO A 169 -11.28 12.47 -14.32
N LEU A 170 -11.46 12.60 -15.64
CA LEU A 170 -12.54 11.92 -16.38
C LEU A 170 -12.59 10.42 -16.12
N THR A 171 -11.43 9.76 -16.03
CA THR A 171 -11.34 8.32 -15.75
C THR A 171 -11.92 7.92 -14.40
N ILE A 172 -11.80 8.79 -13.39
CA ILE A 172 -12.34 8.55 -12.04
C ILE A 172 -13.85 8.79 -12.06
N TYR A 173 -14.28 9.87 -12.71
CA TYR A 173 -15.70 10.18 -12.86
C TYR A 173 -16.46 9.05 -13.57
N SER A 174 -15.96 8.57 -14.72
CA SER A 174 -16.56 7.45 -15.44
C SER A 174 -16.61 6.18 -14.61
N GLU A 175 -15.56 5.89 -13.81
CA GLU A 175 -15.59 4.73 -12.92
C GLU A 175 -16.67 4.86 -11.83
N LEU A 176 -16.89 6.06 -11.29
CA LEU A 176 -17.95 6.30 -10.31
C LEU A 176 -19.34 6.13 -10.91
N GLU A 177 -19.57 6.60 -12.14
CA GLU A 177 -20.81 6.38 -12.91
C GLU A 177 -21.05 4.89 -13.15
N ASP A 178 -20.05 4.19 -13.69
CA ASP A 178 -20.13 2.76 -14.01
C ASP A 178 -20.46 1.89 -12.78
N LYS A 179 -20.05 2.34 -11.59
CA LYS A 179 -20.31 1.67 -10.30
C LYS A 179 -21.60 2.11 -9.64
N GLY A 180 -22.34 3.08 -10.20
CA GLY A 180 -23.57 3.62 -9.60
C GLY A 180 -23.34 4.30 -8.24
N LEU A 181 -22.20 4.97 -8.11
CA LEU A 181 -21.78 5.67 -6.89
C LEU A 181 -22.04 7.18 -6.93
N LEU A 182 -22.46 7.70 -8.08
CA LEU A 182 -23.00 9.05 -8.25
C LEU A 182 -24.50 9.10 -7.92
#